data_AF-A0A8J3VWK9-F1
#
_entry.id   AF-A0A8J3VWK9-F1
#
_cell.length_a   1.000
_cell.length_b   1.000
_cell.length_c   1.000
_cell.angle_alpha   90.00
_cell.angle_beta   90.00
_cell.angle_gamma   90.00
#
_symmetry.space_group_name_H-M   'P 1'
#
loop_
_entity.id
_entity.type
_entity.pdbx_description
1 polymer ?
#
loop_
_entity_poly.entity_id
_entity_poly.type
_entity_poly.pdbx_seq_one_letter_code
_entity_poly.pdbx_strand_id
1 'polypeptide(L)'
;MPASTGLPVPVRLGYGARVASAPTSPGRFAARIAVGIAGLQAAGACLLLLSVPLPVRAALAAVIVVALALALPRRQGRTLPGWLLVRARFRLRVARWRGYRPRWPIEFVVPGARTRGHADRAGNRIGLLADGGGWTAILRLDPIADDVLFGRLGGVMDELAATVQRSDCDLDGVQLIGWSLSAPTWTGGGPPGSHGPAVRRTFWVAARFDAARHPAAVAARGGGEDGAIRSAATAALRLATSLRARGHGLRVLDATELVAELGTSLGLAPHPRSTHAAPVADPIPWPVAEETWRWWSLGPLHHACFRPRRPPHRSAGLVSWFALLARPPAVTTCVSALYAPGRGRAAVVVRVAVPTGGGPDTIRGALRQASADLPARLTPLHGEHFSGVRATVPLAALF
;
A
#
# COMPACT_ATOMS: atom_id res chain seq x y z
N MET A 1 -42.64 7.62 -28.73
CA MET A 1 -41.61 8.66 -28.94
C MET A 1 -42.03 9.89 -28.15
N PRO A 2 -41.22 10.34 -27.19
CA PRO A 2 -40.22 11.37 -27.49
C PRO A 2 -38.82 11.06 -26.95
N ALA A 3 -37.85 11.68 -27.60
CA ALA A 3 -36.43 11.66 -27.27
C ALA A 3 -36.11 12.61 -26.11
N SER A 4 -35.19 12.23 -25.23
CA SER A 4 -34.39 13.17 -24.46
C SER A 4 -32.93 12.73 -24.48
N THR A 5 -32.16 13.41 -25.31
CA THR A 5 -30.71 13.33 -25.45
C THR A 5 -30.07 14.13 -24.33
N GLY A 6 -29.77 13.48 -23.21
CA GLY A 6 -28.89 14.02 -22.18
C GLY A 6 -27.43 13.68 -22.51
N LEU A 7 -26.72 14.63 -23.13
CA LEU A 7 -25.26 14.55 -23.31
C LEU A 7 -24.58 14.45 -21.94
N PRO A 8 -23.66 13.47 -21.72
CA PRO A 8 -22.88 13.44 -20.50
C PRO A 8 -21.87 14.59 -20.49
N VAL A 9 -21.98 15.44 -19.47
CA VAL A 9 -21.03 16.51 -19.15
C VAL A 9 -19.61 15.93 -19.04
N PRO A 10 -18.61 16.48 -19.75
CA PRO A 10 -17.23 16.03 -19.62
C PRO A 10 -16.69 16.45 -18.25
N VAL A 11 -16.47 15.45 -17.38
CA VAL A 11 -15.69 15.63 -16.14
C VAL A 11 -14.25 15.91 -16.54
N ARG A 12 -13.88 17.20 -16.60
CA ARG A 12 -12.48 17.64 -16.67
C ARG A 12 -11.77 17.18 -15.39
N LEU A 13 -11.10 16.04 -15.46
CA LEU A 13 -10.10 15.64 -14.47
C LEU A 13 -8.86 16.51 -14.71
N GLY A 14 -8.73 17.57 -13.92
CA GLY A 14 -7.55 18.42 -13.89
C GLY A 14 -6.29 17.59 -13.64
N TYR A 15 -5.49 17.47 -14.69
CA TYR A 15 -4.08 17.10 -14.65
C TYR A 15 -3.32 18.12 -13.80
N GLY A 16 -2.39 17.66 -12.96
CA GLY A 16 -1.35 18.53 -12.38
C GLY A 16 -1.43 18.81 -10.89
N ALA A 17 -1.77 17.83 -10.04
CA ALA A 17 -1.30 17.88 -8.67
C ALA A 17 0.14 17.34 -8.63
N ARG A 18 1.12 18.24 -8.69
CA ARG A 18 2.51 17.92 -8.30
C ARG A 18 2.46 17.25 -6.94
N VAL A 19 2.72 15.95 -6.89
CA VAL A 19 3.00 15.25 -5.65
C VAL A 19 4.32 15.82 -5.17
N ALA A 20 4.24 16.76 -4.23
CA ALA A 20 5.39 17.24 -3.50
C ALA A 20 6.15 16.02 -2.97
N SER A 21 7.36 15.84 -3.48
CA SER A 21 8.33 14.89 -2.96
C SER A 21 8.42 15.08 -1.45
N ALA A 22 8.07 14.04 -0.70
CA ALA A 22 8.31 13.99 0.74
C ALA A 22 9.78 14.35 1.00
N PRO A 23 10.07 15.17 2.02
CA PRO A 23 11.44 15.59 2.30
C PRO A 23 12.31 14.35 2.51
N THR A 24 13.34 14.24 1.69
CA THR A 24 14.47 13.34 1.90
C THR A 24 14.96 13.57 3.31
N SER A 25 15.07 12.50 4.10
CA SER A 25 15.60 12.64 5.46
C SER A 25 17.03 13.18 5.37
N PRO A 26 17.31 14.39 5.88
CA PRO A 26 18.66 14.91 5.86
C PRO A 26 19.55 13.94 6.64
N GLY A 27 20.68 13.56 6.03
CA GLY A 27 21.69 12.71 6.65
C GLY A 27 22.13 13.29 8.00
N ARG A 28 22.68 12.42 8.85
CA ARG A 28 23.17 12.74 10.21
C ARG A 28 24.07 13.99 10.29
N PHE A 29 24.64 14.43 9.17
CA PHE A 29 25.42 15.66 9.03
C PHE A 29 24.57 16.95 9.06
N ALA A 30 23.46 17.00 8.32
CA ALA A 30 22.53 18.12 8.34
C ALA A 30 21.74 18.21 9.66
N ALA A 31 21.56 17.09 10.36
CA ALA A 31 21.05 17.09 11.73
C ALA A 31 22.03 17.71 12.75
N ARG A 32 23.36 17.56 12.57
CA ARG A 32 24.36 18.20 13.45
C ARG A 32 24.46 19.71 13.21
N ILE A 33 24.37 20.14 11.95
CA ILE A 33 24.33 21.57 11.59
C ILE A 33 23.03 22.20 12.10
N ALA A 34 21.89 21.53 11.96
CA ALA A 34 20.62 22.00 12.50
C ALA A 34 20.60 22.10 14.04
N VAL A 35 21.25 21.16 14.75
CA VAL A 35 21.43 21.23 16.21
C VAL A 35 22.37 22.38 16.61
N GLY A 36 23.43 22.64 15.84
CA GLY A 36 24.33 23.78 16.08
C GLY A 36 23.64 25.13 15.88
N ILE A 37 22.86 25.28 14.79
CA ILE A 37 22.08 26.50 14.51
C ILE A 37 20.97 26.66 15.56
N ALA A 38 20.27 25.60 15.94
CA ALA A 38 19.26 25.65 17.00
C ALA A 38 19.86 26.03 18.37
N GLY A 39 21.08 25.58 18.66
CA GLY A 39 21.82 25.97 19.87
C GLY A 39 22.17 27.47 19.89
N LEU A 40 22.63 28.02 18.75
CA LEU A 40 22.94 29.44 18.61
C LEU A 40 21.67 30.32 18.69
N GLN A 41 20.56 29.85 18.10
CA GLN A 41 19.27 30.54 18.21
C GLN A 41 18.69 30.47 19.63
N ALA A 42 18.87 29.36 20.34
CA ALA A 42 18.46 29.23 21.75
C ALA A 42 19.32 30.13 22.67
N ALA A 43 20.63 30.24 22.43
CA ALA A 43 21.51 31.14 23.18
C ALA A 43 21.16 32.62 22.93
N GLY A 44 20.90 33.00 21.67
CA GLY A 44 20.42 34.34 21.31
C GLY A 44 19.05 34.67 21.89
N ALA A 45 18.12 33.70 21.91
CA ALA A 45 16.82 33.84 22.55
C ALA A 45 16.93 33.97 24.07
N CYS A 46 17.83 33.23 24.73
CA CYS A 46 18.12 33.37 26.16
C CYS A 46 18.69 34.75 26.52
N LEU A 47 19.59 35.29 25.70
CA LEU A 47 20.14 36.64 25.85
C LEU A 47 19.07 37.72 25.64
N LEU A 48 18.21 37.57 24.63
CA LEU A 48 17.07 38.48 24.40
C LEU A 48 16.01 38.39 25.50
N LEU A 49 15.82 37.22 26.12
CA LEU A 49 14.91 37.01 27.24
C LEU A 49 15.39 37.71 28.53
N LEU A 50 16.69 37.97 28.71
CA LEU A 50 17.22 38.68 29.88
C LEU A 50 16.91 40.18 29.87
N SER A 51 16.72 40.77 28.69
CA SER A 51 16.40 42.19 28.47
C SER A 51 14.89 42.53 28.49
N VAL A 52 14.04 41.54 28.77
CA VAL A 52 12.58 41.66 28.62
C VAL A 52 11.90 41.62 30.00
N PRO A 53 10.85 42.44 30.25
CA PRO A 53 10.17 42.47 31.54
C PRO A 53 9.61 41.10 31.95
N LEU A 54 9.65 40.82 33.26
CA LEU A 54 9.24 39.56 33.90
C LEU A 54 7.93 38.94 33.35
N PRO A 55 6.83 39.69 33.13
CA PRO A 55 5.60 39.12 32.58
C PRO A 55 5.75 38.56 31.16
N VAL A 56 6.56 39.19 30.30
CA VAL A 56 6.77 38.75 28.92
C VAL A 56 7.69 37.52 28.87
N ARG A 57 8.70 37.45 29.77
CA ARG A 57 9.50 36.23 29.98
C ARG A 57 8.65 35.05 30.42
N ALA A 58 7.74 35.26 31.37
CA ALA A 58 6.85 34.23 31.87
C ALA A 58 5.90 33.73 30.76
N ALA A 59 5.36 34.65 29.94
CA ALA A 59 4.54 34.30 28.79
C ALA A 59 5.30 33.47 27.74
N LEU A 60 6.53 33.87 27.38
CA LEU A 60 7.37 33.11 26.44
C LEU A 60 7.76 31.73 26.99
N ALA A 61 8.13 31.63 28.27
CA ALA A 61 8.41 30.36 28.92
C ALA A 61 7.17 29.44 28.91
N ALA A 62 5.98 29.97 29.20
CA ALA A 62 4.72 29.23 29.13
C ALA A 62 4.45 28.73 27.71
N VAL A 63 4.65 29.56 26.67
CA VAL A 63 4.50 29.15 25.26
C VAL A 63 5.47 28.04 24.89
N ILE A 64 6.75 28.13 25.30
CA ILE A 64 7.76 27.09 25.06
C ILE A 64 7.38 25.79 25.78
N VAL A 65 6.94 25.86 27.03
CA VAL A 65 6.50 24.70 27.81
C VAL A 65 5.29 24.04 27.15
N VAL A 66 4.31 24.82 26.68
CA VAL A 66 3.15 24.29 25.94
C VAL A 66 3.59 23.68 24.61
N ALA A 67 4.47 24.34 23.85
CA ALA A 67 4.98 23.83 22.59
C ALA A 67 5.75 22.50 22.78
N LEU A 68 6.59 22.41 23.81
CA LEU A 68 7.27 21.18 24.20
C LEU A 68 6.29 20.12 24.67
N ALA A 69 5.31 20.46 25.51
CA ALA A 69 4.27 19.55 25.97
C ALA A 69 3.41 19.01 24.82
N LEU A 70 3.25 19.76 23.73
CA LEU A 70 2.56 19.31 22.51
C LEU A 70 3.46 18.48 21.58
N ALA A 71 4.77 18.73 21.58
CA ALA A 71 5.75 18.09 20.69
C ALA A 71 6.38 16.81 21.28
N LEU A 72 6.49 16.70 22.60
CA LEU A 72 7.13 15.59 23.30
C LEU A 72 6.30 14.29 23.33
N PRO A 73 4.98 14.28 23.58
CA PRO A 73 4.23 13.04 23.66
C PRO A 73 4.11 12.41 22.27
N ARG A 74 4.95 11.41 22.02
CA ARG A 74 4.95 10.63 20.79
C ARG A 74 4.08 9.39 20.94
N ARG A 75 2.76 9.54 20.78
CA ARG A 75 1.86 8.38 20.74
C ARG A 75 1.96 7.71 19.36
N GLN A 76 2.39 6.44 19.33
CA GLN A 76 2.60 5.66 18.10
C GLN A 76 3.59 6.31 17.11
N GLY A 77 4.56 7.07 17.63
CA GLY A 77 5.59 7.75 16.83
C GLY A 77 5.13 9.03 16.13
N ARG A 78 3.98 9.60 16.51
CA ARG A 78 3.47 10.88 16.01
C ARG A 78 3.27 11.88 17.14
N THR A 79 3.52 13.16 16.85
CA THR A 79 3.21 14.30 17.72
C THR A 79 1.73 14.69 17.59
N LEU A 80 1.22 15.52 18.50
CA LEU A 80 -0.18 15.99 18.45
C LEU A 80 -0.55 16.72 17.14
N PRO A 81 0.28 17.65 16.60
CA PRO A 81 0.03 18.24 15.29
C PRO A 81 -0.04 17.20 14.17
N GLY A 82 0.80 16.16 14.25
CA GLY A 82 0.75 15.02 13.33
C GLY A 82 -0.58 14.28 13.38
N TRP A 83 -1.15 14.08 14.57
CA TRP A 83 -2.47 13.47 14.74
C TRP A 83 -3.61 14.35 14.20
N LEU A 84 -3.55 15.66 14.41
CA LEU A 84 -4.52 16.60 13.85
C LEU A 84 -4.51 16.57 12.32
N LEU A 85 -3.32 16.54 11.70
CA LEU A 85 -3.17 16.44 10.25
C LEU A 85 -3.74 15.13 9.71
N VAL A 86 -3.50 14.01 10.38
CA VAL A 86 -4.08 12.71 10.01
C VAL A 86 -5.60 12.75 10.11
N ARG A 87 -6.14 13.34 11.19
CA ARG A 87 -7.59 13.49 11.38
C ARG A 87 -8.23 14.37 10.30
N ALA A 88 -7.60 15.48 9.95
CA ALA A 88 -8.06 16.38 8.88
C ALA A 88 -8.05 15.66 7.52
N ARG A 89 -6.94 14.99 7.17
CA ARG A 89 -6.84 14.20 5.93
C ARG A 89 -7.86 13.08 5.85
N PHE A 90 -8.10 12.38 6.96
CA PHE A 90 -9.15 11.37 7.06
C PHE A 90 -10.53 11.96 6.75
N ARG A 91 -10.90 13.08 7.39
CA ARG A 91 -12.20 13.73 7.15
C ARG A 91 -12.38 14.17 5.70
N LEU A 92 -11.36 14.82 5.13
CA LEU A 92 -11.39 15.26 3.73
C LEU A 92 -11.50 14.07 2.77
N ARG A 93 -10.76 12.98 3.04
CA ARG A 93 -10.80 11.78 2.22
C ARG A 93 -12.18 11.12 2.30
N VAL A 94 -12.70 10.84 3.49
CA VAL A 94 -14.05 10.25 3.66
C VAL A 94 -15.10 11.10 2.96
N ALA A 95 -15.02 12.45 3.06
CA ALA A 95 -15.94 13.33 2.35
C ALA A 95 -15.85 13.20 0.82
N ARG A 96 -14.64 13.11 0.26
CA ARG A 96 -14.42 12.97 -1.20
C ARG A 96 -14.98 11.67 -1.78
N TRP A 97 -14.97 10.59 -1.00
CA TRP A 97 -15.45 9.28 -1.46
C TRP A 97 -16.96 9.11 -1.34
N ARG A 98 -17.67 10.04 -0.67
CA ARG A 98 -19.14 10.02 -0.61
C ARG A 98 -19.71 10.15 -2.01
N GLY A 99 -20.50 9.16 -2.42
CA GLY A 99 -21.18 9.15 -3.72
C GLY A 99 -20.30 8.71 -4.90
N TYR A 100 -19.01 8.37 -4.69
CA TYR A 100 -18.23 7.75 -5.76
C TYR A 100 -18.81 6.37 -6.09
N ARG A 101 -19.07 6.13 -7.37
CA ARG A 101 -19.61 4.86 -7.90
C ARG A 101 -18.54 4.22 -8.78
N PRO A 102 -17.75 3.27 -8.25
CA PRO A 102 -16.74 2.60 -9.05
C PRO A 102 -17.36 1.66 -10.07
N ARG A 103 -16.69 1.50 -11.19
CA ARG A 103 -17.11 0.55 -12.25
C ARG A 103 -16.71 -0.89 -11.97
N TRP A 104 -15.68 -1.07 -11.13
CA TRP A 104 -15.08 -2.35 -10.76
C TRP A 104 -14.21 -2.17 -9.50
N PRO A 105 -13.86 -3.25 -8.78
CA PRO A 105 -13.45 -3.13 -7.39
C PRO A 105 -12.15 -2.38 -7.11
N ILE A 106 -11.19 -2.42 -8.04
CA ILE A 106 -9.90 -1.74 -7.83
C ILE A 106 -10.05 -0.22 -7.79
N GLU A 107 -11.11 0.34 -8.39
CA GLU A 107 -11.37 1.77 -8.37
C GLU A 107 -11.66 2.33 -6.98
N PHE A 108 -12.06 1.47 -6.03
CA PHE A 108 -12.17 1.85 -4.62
C PHE A 108 -10.83 2.21 -3.99
N VAL A 109 -9.71 1.79 -4.57
CA VAL A 109 -8.35 2.03 -4.05
C VAL A 109 -7.54 2.90 -5.01
N VAL A 110 -7.83 2.76 -6.31
CA VAL A 110 -7.17 3.47 -7.41
C VAL A 110 -8.24 4.08 -8.33
N PRO A 111 -8.75 5.28 -8.01
CA PRO A 111 -9.71 5.98 -8.86
C PRO A 111 -9.21 6.09 -10.30
N GLY A 112 -10.08 5.77 -11.27
CA GLY A 112 -9.75 5.84 -12.70
C GLY A 112 -8.75 4.79 -13.16
N ALA A 113 -8.57 3.70 -12.41
CA ALA A 113 -7.79 2.55 -12.83
C ALA A 113 -8.28 2.01 -14.18
N ARG A 114 -7.34 1.75 -15.09
CA ARG A 114 -7.60 1.12 -16.40
C ARG A 114 -6.68 -0.06 -16.61
N THR A 115 -7.13 -1.09 -17.29
CA THR A 115 -6.28 -2.20 -17.71
C THR A 115 -5.95 -2.09 -19.19
N ARG A 116 -4.73 -2.50 -19.55
CA ARG A 116 -4.32 -2.70 -20.95
C ARG A 116 -3.58 -4.02 -21.05
N GLY A 117 -3.81 -4.73 -22.16
CA GLY A 117 -2.98 -5.85 -22.56
C GLY A 117 -1.89 -5.38 -23.52
N HIS A 118 -0.68 -5.91 -23.35
CA HIS A 118 0.40 -5.80 -24.32
C HIS A 118 0.84 -7.20 -24.73
N ALA A 119 0.99 -7.43 -26.03
CA ALA A 119 1.59 -8.64 -26.56
C ALA A 119 2.97 -8.31 -27.11
N ASP A 120 3.98 -9.01 -26.61
CA ASP A 120 5.34 -8.95 -27.17
C ASP A 120 5.42 -9.72 -28.49
N ARG A 121 6.48 -9.49 -29.28
CA ARG A 121 6.77 -10.20 -30.54
C ARG A 121 6.85 -11.71 -30.36
N ALA A 122 7.28 -12.17 -29.19
CA ALA A 122 7.31 -13.59 -28.83
C ALA A 122 5.94 -14.16 -28.43
N GLY A 123 4.85 -13.39 -28.52
CA GLY A 123 3.49 -13.82 -28.17
C GLY A 123 3.16 -13.73 -26.67
N ASN A 124 4.11 -13.31 -25.83
CA ASN A 124 3.88 -13.14 -24.40
C ASN A 124 2.86 -12.02 -24.14
N ARG A 125 1.76 -12.34 -23.45
CA ARG A 125 0.72 -11.39 -23.07
C ARG A 125 0.97 -10.86 -21.66
N ILE A 126 0.95 -9.54 -21.51
CA ILE A 126 1.21 -8.85 -20.25
C ILE A 126 0.05 -7.91 -19.96
N GLY A 127 -0.54 -8.05 -18.78
CA GLY A 127 -1.50 -7.12 -18.24
C GLY A 127 -0.79 -5.96 -17.57
N LEU A 128 -1.24 -4.75 -17.87
CA LEU A 128 -0.79 -3.52 -17.22
C LEU A 128 -1.98 -2.79 -16.60
N LEU A 129 -1.79 -2.32 -15.39
CA LEU A 129 -2.70 -1.42 -14.69
C LEU A 129 -2.21 0.02 -14.80
N ALA A 130 -3.03 0.92 -15.32
CA ALA A 130 -2.77 2.35 -15.34
C ALA A 130 -3.35 3.03 -14.09
N ASP A 131 -2.56 3.86 -13.40
CA ASP A 131 -3.00 4.60 -12.21
C ASP A 131 -2.63 6.10 -12.23
N GLY A 132 -3.28 6.89 -13.10
CA GLY A 132 -3.19 8.36 -13.07
C GLY A 132 -1.82 8.98 -13.40
N GLY A 133 -0.79 8.16 -13.63
CA GLY A 133 0.56 8.61 -14.01
C GLY A 133 1.55 7.47 -14.30
N GLY A 134 1.31 6.26 -13.81
CA GLY A 134 2.17 5.12 -14.07
C GLY A 134 1.43 3.88 -14.60
N TRP A 135 2.23 2.92 -15.04
CA TRP A 135 1.85 1.58 -15.45
C TRP A 135 2.44 0.57 -14.47
N THR A 136 1.62 -0.36 -14.02
CA THR A 136 2.05 -1.44 -13.13
C THR A 136 1.80 -2.79 -13.78
N ALA A 137 2.84 -3.59 -13.90
CA ALA A 137 2.75 -5.01 -14.24
C ALA A 137 2.76 -5.84 -12.95
N ILE A 138 2.05 -6.97 -12.96
CA ILE A 138 2.03 -7.91 -11.83
C ILE A 138 2.59 -9.24 -12.29
N LEU A 139 3.50 -9.79 -11.51
CA LEU A 139 4.06 -11.12 -11.66
C LEU A 139 3.58 -11.97 -10.48
N ARG A 140 3.18 -13.20 -10.74
CA ARG A 140 2.84 -14.17 -9.70
C ARG A 140 3.98 -15.16 -9.54
N LEU A 141 4.46 -15.31 -8.31
CA LEU A 141 5.44 -16.35 -7.99
C LEU A 141 4.75 -17.71 -7.94
N ASP A 142 5.50 -18.75 -8.29
CA ASP A 142 5.04 -20.12 -8.15
C ASP A 142 4.80 -20.46 -6.67
N PRO A 143 3.92 -21.44 -6.37
CA PRO A 143 3.69 -21.88 -4.99
C PRO A 143 5.00 -22.21 -4.29
N ILE A 144 5.22 -21.63 -3.12
CA ILE A 144 6.43 -21.84 -2.31
C ILE A 144 6.07 -22.78 -1.16
N ALA A 145 6.76 -23.91 -1.06
CA ALA A 145 6.61 -24.85 0.05
C ALA A 145 7.06 -24.23 1.39
N ASP A 146 6.52 -24.76 2.50
CA ASP A 146 6.72 -24.20 3.84
C ASP A 146 8.17 -24.27 4.34
N ASP A 147 8.85 -25.37 4.05
CA ASP A 147 10.23 -25.67 4.43
C ASP A 147 11.25 -24.70 3.80
N VAL A 148 10.99 -24.26 2.57
CA VAL A 148 11.87 -23.34 1.83
C VAL A 148 11.38 -21.90 1.78
N LEU A 149 10.25 -21.59 2.42
CA LEU A 149 9.56 -20.30 2.31
C LEU A 149 10.48 -19.11 2.60
N PHE A 150 11.17 -19.15 3.72
CA PHE A 150 12.00 -18.04 4.18
C PHE A 150 13.23 -17.83 3.29
N GLY A 151 13.90 -18.91 2.88
CA GLY A 151 15.05 -18.83 1.96
C GLY A 151 14.65 -18.30 0.59
N ARG A 152 13.55 -18.82 0.03
CA ARG A 152 13.00 -18.36 -1.26
C ARG A 152 12.61 -16.88 -1.23
N LEU A 153 11.87 -16.45 -0.21
CA LEU A 153 11.45 -15.04 -0.09
C LEU A 153 12.63 -14.10 0.19
N GLY A 154 13.62 -14.55 0.95
CA GLY A 154 14.86 -13.80 1.17
C GLY A 154 15.57 -13.49 -0.15
N GLY A 155 15.80 -14.51 -0.98
CA GLY A 155 16.42 -14.34 -2.31
C GLY A 155 15.62 -13.42 -3.24
N VAL A 156 14.29 -13.54 -3.25
CA VAL A 156 13.43 -12.62 -4.02
C VAL A 156 13.64 -11.19 -3.53
N MET A 157 13.51 -10.95 -2.23
CA MET A 157 13.66 -9.62 -1.63
C MET A 157 15.02 -8.98 -1.92
N ASP A 158 16.09 -9.76 -1.81
CA ASP A 158 17.45 -9.30 -2.14
C ASP A 158 17.55 -8.89 -3.61
N GLU A 159 16.92 -9.65 -4.52
CA GLU A 159 16.93 -9.29 -5.94
C GLU A 159 16.07 -8.07 -6.27
N LEU A 160 14.93 -7.89 -5.62
CA LEU A 160 14.12 -6.67 -5.79
C LEU A 160 14.89 -5.44 -5.29
N ALA A 161 15.55 -5.57 -4.14
CA ALA A 161 16.38 -4.50 -3.57
C ALA A 161 17.56 -4.17 -4.50
N ALA A 162 18.24 -5.18 -5.04
CA ALA A 162 19.34 -5.00 -5.98
C ALA A 162 18.86 -4.32 -7.27
N THR A 163 17.76 -4.81 -7.87
CA THR A 163 17.20 -4.27 -9.12
C THR A 163 16.91 -2.78 -9.02
N VAL A 164 16.29 -2.34 -7.93
CA VAL A 164 15.92 -0.93 -7.71
C VAL A 164 17.14 -0.02 -7.46
N GLN A 165 18.29 -0.60 -7.09
CA GLN A 165 19.54 0.14 -6.88
C GLN A 165 20.43 0.20 -8.13
N ARG A 166 20.15 -0.60 -9.17
CA ARG A 166 20.91 -0.54 -10.43
C ARG A 166 20.63 0.79 -11.14
N SER A 167 21.67 1.39 -11.70
CA SER A 167 21.59 2.69 -12.38
C SER A 167 20.80 2.64 -13.70
N ASP A 168 20.66 1.45 -14.29
CA ASP A 168 19.90 1.18 -15.51
C ASP A 168 18.44 0.75 -15.23
N CYS A 169 17.99 0.90 -13.98
CA CYS A 169 16.64 0.51 -13.60
C CYS A 169 15.61 1.53 -14.11
N ASP A 170 14.77 1.07 -15.03
CA ASP A 170 13.63 1.84 -15.55
C ASP A 170 12.39 1.79 -14.64
N LEU A 171 12.49 1.25 -13.41
CA LEU A 171 11.35 1.06 -12.51
C LEU A 171 11.34 2.08 -11.36
N ASP A 172 10.19 2.70 -11.13
CA ASP A 172 9.94 3.63 -10.02
C ASP A 172 9.73 2.94 -8.67
N GLY A 173 9.37 1.66 -8.72
CA GLY A 173 9.07 0.89 -7.54
C GLY A 173 8.83 -0.57 -7.87
N VAL A 174 9.25 -1.42 -6.96
CA VAL A 174 9.00 -2.85 -7.00
C VAL A 174 8.48 -3.30 -5.66
N GLN A 175 7.38 -4.04 -5.65
CA GLN A 175 6.67 -4.41 -4.44
C GLN A 175 6.53 -5.92 -4.38
N LEU A 176 6.93 -6.53 -3.27
CA LEU A 176 6.59 -7.91 -2.94
C LEU A 176 5.35 -7.90 -2.04
N ILE A 177 4.35 -8.69 -2.40
CA ILE A 177 3.10 -8.84 -1.65
C ILE A 177 2.91 -10.32 -1.40
N GLY A 178 2.78 -10.71 -0.14
CA GLY A 178 2.33 -12.03 0.24
C GLY A 178 0.94 -11.93 0.83
N TRP A 179 0.04 -12.82 0.41
CA TRP A 179 -1.32 -12.92 0.91
C TRP A 179 -1.63 -14.36 1.29
N SER A 180 -2.33 -14.51 2.40
CA SER A 180 -2.77 -15.80 2.91
C SER A 180 -4.25 -15.76 3.29
N LEU A 181 -4.90 -16.89 3.02
CA LEU A 181 -6.26 -17.21 3.44
C LEU A 181 -6.16 -18.31 4.52
N SER A 182 -6.69 -18.03 5.69
CA SER A 182 -6.85 -19.04 6.75
C SER A 182 -7.90 -20.07 6.34
N ALA A 183 -7.77 -21.32 6.81
CA ALA A 183 -8.90 -22.24 6.84
C ALA A 183 -10.08 -21.58 7.56
N PRO A 184 -11.32 -21.76 7.07
CA PRO A 184 -12.49 -21.41 7.86
C PRO A 184 -12.55 -22.37 9.06
N THR A 185 -12.14 -21.89 10.23
CA THR A 185 -12.66 -22.41 11.52
C THR A 185 -13.97 -21.74 11.89
N TRP A 186 -14.44 -20.80 11.06
CA TRP A 186 -15.67 -20.04 11.28
C TRP A 186 -16.87 -20.69 10.57
N THR A 187 -17.37 -21.79 11.13
CA THR A 187 -18.78 -22.19 10.98
C THR A 187 -19.56 -21.61 12.16
N GLY A 188 -19.61 -20.29 12.29
CA GLY A 188 -20.66 -19.58 13.06
C GLY A 188 -20.85 -19.90 14.55
N GLY A 189 -19.89 -20.50 15.27
CA GLY A 189 -20.10 -20.82 16.69
C GLY A 189 -18.87 -21.08 17.57
N GLY A 190 -17.64 -21.04 17.04
CA GLY A 190 -16.42 -21.19 17.84
C GLY A 190 -15.97 -19.86 18.49
N PRO A 191 -15.17 -19.89 19.58
CA PRO A 191 -14.60 -18.67 20.12
C PRO A 191 -13.80 -17.97 19.02
N PRO A 192 -13.99 -16.65 18.83
CA PRO A 192 -13.20 -15.90 17.86
C PRO A 192 -11.72 -16.07 18.24
N GLY A 193 -10.81 -16.17 17.26
CA GLY A 193 -9.36 -16.18 17.50
C GLY A 193 -8.57 -17.38 16.98
N SER A 194 -9.11 -18.60 16.95
CA SER A 194 -8.35 -19.77 16.49
C SER A 194 -8.37 -19.87 14.97
N HIS A 195 -7.50 -19.13 14.29
CA HIS A 195 -7.31 -19.25 12.86
C HIS A 195 -6.40 -20.45 12.57
N GLY A 196 -6.89 -21.36 11.73
CA GLY A 196 -6.12 -22.54 11.32
C GLY A 196 -4.90 -22.17 10.47
N PRO A 197 -4.09 -23.17 10.06
CA PRO A 197 -3.02 -22.93 9.10
C PRO A 197 -3.56 -22.30 7.81
N ALA A 198 -2.69 -21.57 7.09
CA ALA A 198 -3.07 -21.02 5.80
C ALA A 198 -3.45 -22.13 4.81
N VAL A 199 -4.67 -22.08 4.29
CA VAL A 199 -5.15 -23.02 3.24
C VAL A 199 -4.68 -22.58 1.87
N ARG A 200 -4.50 -21.26 1.67
CA ARG A 200 -3.96 -20.71 0.43
C ARG A 200 -2.99 -19.60 0.74
N ARG A 201 -1.85 -19.63 0.04
CA ARG A 201 -0.85 -18.55 0.03
C ARG A 201 -0.56 -18.17 -1.40
N THR A 202 -0.42 -16.87 -1.64
CA THR A 202 -0.12 -16.34 -2.97
C THR A 202 0.84 -15.17 -2.82
N PHE A 203 1.85 -15.14 -3.68
CA PHE A 203 2.86 -14.10 -3.69
C PHE A 203 2.86 -13.40 -5.04
N TRP A 204 2.82 -12.07 -5.00
CA TRP A 204 2.91 -11.22 -6.17
C TRP A 204 4.12 -10.31 -6.08
N VAL A 205 4.70 -10.03 -7.23
CA VAL A 205 5.67 -8.95 -7.43
C VAL A 205 5.01 -7.93 -8.35
N ALA A 206 4.83 -6.70 -7.89
CA ALA A 206 4.37 -5.61 -8.74
C ALA A 206 5.56 -4.75 -9.17
N ALA A 207 5.61 -4.39 -10.45
CA ALA A 207 6.65 -3.56 -11.05
C ALA A 207 6.01 -2.28 -11.62
N ARG A 208 6.41 -1.13 -11.11
CA ARG A 208 5.87 0.18 -11.50
C ARG A 208 6.82 0.92 -12.44
N PHE A 209 6.24 1.49 -13.49
CA PHE A 209 6.89 2.37 -14.47
C PHE A 209 6.09 3.67 -14.62
N ASP A 210 6.72 4.83 -14.42
CA ASP A 210 6.17 6.17 -14.62
C ASP A 210 6.82 6.81 -15.85
N ALA A 211 6.02 6.99 -16.90
CA ALA A 211 6.47 7.53 -18.18
C ALA A 211 7.06 8.94 -18.05
N ALA A 212 6.58 9.75 -17.11
CA ALA A 212 7.06 11.12 -16.89
C ALA A 212 8.47 11.15 -16.29
N ARG A 213 8.86 10.08 -15.59
CA ARG A 213 10.19 9.94 -14.96
C ARG A 213 11.21 9.25 -15.87
N HIS A 214 10.74 8.49 -16.85
CA HIS A 214 11.59 7.76 -17.80
C HIS A 214 11.33 8.15 -19.26
N PRO A 215 11.37 9.45 -19.63
CA PRO A 215 11.01 9.92 -20.97
C PRO A 215 11.93 9.36 -22.06
N ALA A 216 13.22 9.13 -21.76
CA ALA A 216 14.17 8.55 -22.71
C ALA A 216 13.79 7.10 -23.09
N ALA A 217 13.38 6.29 -22.11
CA ALA A 217 12.93 4.92 -22.33
C ALA A 217 11.66 4.87 -23.20
N VAL A 218 10.75 5.83 -22.98
CA VAL A 218 9.52 6.00 -23.76
C VAL A 218 9.83 6.42 -25.19
N ALA A 219 10.69 7.42 -25.38
CA ALA A 219 11.10 7.91 -26.71
C ALA A 219 11.77 6.80 -27.53
N ALA A 220 12.67 6.02 -26.92
CA ALA A 220 13.33 4.88 -27.56
C ALA A 220 12.36 3.78 -28.06
N ARG A 221 11.12 3.78 -27.59
CA ARG A 221 10.08 2.79 -27.96
C ARG A 221 8.94 3.37 -28.79
N GLY A 222 9.16 4.55 -29.38
CA GLY A 222 8.23 5.22 -30.30
C GLY A 222 7.46 6.39 -29.68
N GLY A 223 7.71 6.72 -28.41
CA GLY A 223 7.05 7.85 -27.75
C GLY A 223 5.59 7.60 -27.40
N GLY A 224 4.94 8.62 -26.83
CA GLY A 224 3.51 8.59 -26.51
C GLY A 224 3.07 7.50 -25.52
N GLU A 225 1.77 7.19 -25.50
CA GLU A 225 1.18 6.18 -24.62
C GLU A 225 1.67 4.77 -24.97
N ASP A 226 1.78 4.44 -26.26
CA ASP A 226 2.25 3.12 -26.70
C ASP A 226 3.72 2.88 -26.35
N GLY A 227 4.58 3.89 -26.49
CA GLY A 227 5.96 3.82 -26.03
C GLY A 227 6.08 3.66 -24.51
N ALA A 228 5.15 4.25 -23.74
CA ALA A 228 5.07 4.06 -22.29
C ALA A 228 4.63 2.63 -21.93
N ILE A 229 3.61 2.10 -22.59
CA ILE A 229 3.14 0.71 -22.43
C ILE A 229 4.26 -0.28 -22.75
N ARG A 230 4.95 -0.11 -23.89
CA ARG A 230 6.08 -0.98 -24.28
C ARG A 230 7.24 -0.87 -23.29
N SER A 231 7.53 0.33 -22.79
CA SER A 231 8.58 0.54 -21.78
C SER A 231 8.26 -0.17 -20.47
N ALA A 232 7.04 0.00 -19.96
CA ALA A 232 6.57 -0.67 -18.75
C ALA A 232 6.60 -2.20 -18.90
N ALA A 233 6.10 -2.72 -20.02
CA ALA A 233 6.14 -4.15 -20.34
C ALA A 233 7.58 -4.68 -20.40
N THR A 234 8.48 -3.96 -21.06
CA THR A 234 9.89 -4.33 -21.16
C THR A 234 10.57 -4.35 -19.79
N ALA A 235 10.33 -3.33 -18.96
CA ALA A 235 10.91 -3.25 -17.62
C ALA A 235 10.42 -4.41 -16.71
N ALA A 236 9.13 -4.75 -16.80
CA ALA A 236 8.57 -5.89 -16.09
C ALA A 236 9.16 -7.24 -16.57
N LEU A 237 9.34 -7.42 -17.88
CA LEU A 237 9.98 -8.62 -18.44
C LEU A 237 11.46 -8.73 -18.02
N ARG A 238 12.19 -7.62 -17.98
CA ARG A 238 13.58 -7.61 -17.47
C ARG A 238 13.65 -8.06 -16.02
N LEU A 239 12.74 -7.57 -15.17
CA LEU A 239 12.62 -8.03 -13.79
C LEU A 239 12.28 -9.53 -13.72
N ALA A 240 11.32 -9.99 -14.53
CA ALA A 240 10.96 -11.40 -14.63
C ALA A 240 12.17 -12.28 -14.98
N THR A 241 12.94 -11.89 -15.99
CA THR A 241 14.16 -12.59 -16.42
C THR A 241 15.22 -12.60 -15.32
N SER A 242 15.42 -11.48 -14.61
CA SER A 242 16.42 -11.41 -13.53
C SER A 242 16.07 -12.30 -12.34
N LEU A 243 14.78 -12.40 -11.99
CA LEU A 243 14.30 -13.30 -10.95
C LEU A 243 14.44 -14.77 -11.38
N ARG A 244 14.11 -15.10 -12.64
CA ARG A 244 14.28 -16.46 -13.18
C ARG A 244 15.74 -16.88 -13.25
N ALA A 245 16.65 -15.98 -13.61
CA ALA A 245 18.09 -16.23 -13.61
C ALA A 245 18.63 -16.58 -12.21
N ARG A 246 17.94 -16.16 -11.14
CA ARG A 246 18.21 -16.57 -9.75
C ARG A 246 17.40 -17.79 -9.30
N GLY A 247 16.79 -18.50 -10.24
CA GLY A 247 16.04 -19.73 -10.00
C GLY A 247 14.65 -19.52 -9.40
N HIS A 248 14.11 -18.30 -9.37
CA HIS A 248 12.75 -18.04 -8.88
C HIS A 248 11.71 -18.33 -9.96
N GLY A 249 10.84 -19.30 -9.69
CA GLY A 249 9.70 -19.63 -10.54
C GLY A 249 8.62 -18.56 -10.45
N LEU A 250 8.20 -18.05 -11.61
CA LEU A 250 7.16 -17.02 -11.72
C LEU A 250 6.57 -16.93 -13.13
N ARG A 251 5.38 -16.33 -13.19
CA ARG A 251 4.69 -15.96 -14.42
C ARG A 251 4.26 -14.49 -14.40
N VAL A 252 4.30 -13.85 -15.57
CA VAL A 252 3.74 -12.50 -15.75
C VAL A 252 2.24 -12.65 -16.00
N LEU A 253 1.43 -11.86 -15.32
CA LEU A 253 -0.03 -11.95 -15.48
C LEU A 253 -0.47 -11.26 -16.76
N ASP A 254 -1.42 -11.86 -17.48
CA ASP A 254 -2.14 -11.16 -18.55
C ASP A 254 -3.19 -10.17 -18.00
N ALA A 255 -3.89 -9.45 -18.88
CA ALA A 255 -4.86 -8.44 -18.46
C ALA A 255 -6.05 -9.02 -17.66
N THR A 256 -6.52 -10.23 -17.99
CA THR A 256 -7.63 -10.89 -17.33
C THR A 256 -7.21 -11.43 -15.96
N GLU A 257 -6.06 -12.09 -15.91
CA GLU A 257 -5.48 -12.61 -14.68
C GLU A 257 -5.12 -11.49 -13.72
N LEU A 258 -4.61 -10.36 -14.22
CA LEU A 258 -4.33 -9.16 -13.44
C LEU A 258 -5.57 -8.68 -12.69
N VAL A 259 -6.74 -8.62 -13.36
CA VAL A 259 -8.00 -8.20 -12.71
C VAL A 259 -8.40 -9.17 -11.60
N ALA A 260 -8.31 -10.48 -11.85
CA ALA A 260 -8.67 -11.51 -10.87
C ALA A 260 -7.75 -11.50 -9.64
N GLU A 261 -6.44 -11.35 -9.84
CA GLU A 261 -5.44 -11.32 -8.77
C GLU A 261 -5.52 -10.00 -7.98
N LEU A 262 -5.83 -8.87 -8.63
CA LEU A 262 -6.14 -7.62 -7.93
C LEU A 262 -7.38 -7.76 -7.04
N GLY A 263 -8.45 -8.39 -7.53
CA GLY A 263 -9.64 -8.70 -6.72
C GLY A 263 -9.31 -9.56 -5.51
N THR A 264 -8.55 -10.65 -5.73
CA THR A 264 -8.06 -11.52 -4.65
C THR A 264 -7.26 -10.74 -3.61
N SER A 265 -6.36 -9.86 -4.06
CA SER A 265 -5.56 -9.02 -3.17
C SER A 265 -6.42 -8.05 -2.35
N LEU A 266 -7.56 -7.57 -2.86
CA LEU A 266 -8.49 -6.73 -2.12
C LEU A 266 -9.32 -7.51 -1.09
N GLY A 267 -9.22 -8.84 -1.07
CA GLY A 267 -10.08 -9.68 -0.23
C GLY A 267 -11.47 -9.88 -0.82
N LEU A 268 -11.70 -9.47 -2.08
CA LEU A 268 -12.85 -10.02 -2.78
C LEU A 268 -12.57 -11.49 -2.98
N ALA A 269 -13.39 -12.34 -2.34
CA ALA A 269 -13.33 -13.77 -2.56
C ALA A 269 -13.26 -14.03 -4.08
N PRO A 270 -12.53 -15.04 -4.54
CA PRO A 270 -12.78 -15.52 -5.89
C PRO A 270 -14.28 -15.77 -5.95
N HIS A 271 -14.99 -15.08 -6.85
CA HIS A 271 -16.33 -15.53 -7.19
C HIS A 271 -16.11 -17.00 -7.55
N PRO A 272 -16.67 -17.98 -6.81
CA PRO A 272 -16.71 -19.31 -7.37
C PRO A 272 -17.38 -19.08 -8.71
N ARG A 273 -16.70 -19.42 -9.80
CA ARG A 273 -17.42 -19.78 -11.01
C ARG A 273 -18.24 -20.96 -10.54
N SER A 274 -19.42 -20.66 -10.03
CA SER A 274 -20.47 -21.63 -9.87
C SER A 274 -20.69 -22.09 -11.29
N THR A 275 -20.13 -23.24 -11.62
CA THR A 275 -20.36 -23.92 -12.88
C THR A 275 -21.82 -24.35 -13.00
N HIS A 276 -22.69 -24.04 -12.02
CA HIS A 276 -24.12 -24.32 -11.96
C HIS A 276 -24.98 -23.17 -11.39
N ALA A 277 -24.54 -21.90 -11.45
CA ALA A 277 -25.43 -20.80 -11.08
C ALA A 277 -26.26 -20.39 -12.30
N ALA A 278 -27.58 -20.51 -12.16
CA ALA A 278 -28.55 -19.96 -13.09
C ALA A 278 -28.21 -18.49 -13.42
N PRO A 279 -28.53 -18.01 -14.63
CA PRO A 279 -28.29 -16.62 -15.00
C PRO A 279 -29.01 -15.70 -14.00
N VAL A 280 -28.22 -15.00 -13.18
CA VAL A 280 -28.75 -14.01 -12.25
C VAL A 280 -29.27 -12.84 -13.08
N ALA A 281 -30.58 -12.58 -13.00
CA ALA A 281 -31.30 -11.59 -13.81
C ALA A 281 -30.99 -10.13 -13.42
N ASP A 282 -30.35 -9.90 -12.27
CA ASP A 282 -29.98 -8.56 -11.78
C ASP A 282 -28.46 -8.44 -11.56
N PRO A 283 -27.83 -7.31 -11.92
CA PRO A 283 -26.44 -7.07 -11.56
C PRO A 283 -26.30 -7.05 -10.03
N ILE A 284 -25.54 -7.99 -9.48
CA ILE A 284 -25.19 -8.03 -8.06
C ILE A 284 -24.69 -6.64 -7.64
N PRO A 285 -25.29 -5.99 -6.62
CA PRO A 285 -24.83 -4.69 -6.16
C PRO A 285 -23.35 -4.76 -5.81
N TRP A 286 -22.54 -3.88 -6.42
CA TRP A 286 -21.12 -3.81 -6.10
C TRP A 286 -20.92 -3.58 -4.59
N PRO A 287 -19.96 -4.26 -3.95
CA PRO A 287 -19.71 -4.10 -2.52
C PRO A 287 -19.36 -2.64 -2.22
N VAL A 288 -20.02 -2.05 -1.22
CA VAL A 288 -19.72 -0.69 -0.77
C VAL A 288 -18.41 -0.69 0.01
N ALA A 289 -17.50 0.23 -0.33
CA ALA A 289 -16.32 0.49 0.49
C ALA A 289 -16.60 1.59 1.51
N GLU A 290 -16.18 1.38 2.75
CA GLU A 290 -16.30 2.35 3.82
C GLU A 290 -14.97 2.50 4.56
N GLU A 291 -14.55 3.73 4.85
CA GLU A 291 -13.39 3.98 5.71
C GLU A 291 -13.86 4.56 7.05
N THR A 292 -13.52 3.85 8.13
CA THR A 292 -13.64 4.38 9.49
C THR A 292 -12.26 4.75 10.02
N TRP A 293 -12.22 5.32 11.23
CA TRP A 293 -10.95 5.62 11.88
C TRP A 293 -10.12 4.36 12.18
N ARG A 294 -10.74 3.19 12.32
CA ARG A 294 -10.09 1.97 12.83
C ARG A 294 -10.01 0.83 11.83
N TRP A 295 -10.75 0.91 10.72
CA TRP A 295 -10.71 -0.08 9.65
C TRP A 295 -11.18 0.54 8.33
N TRP A 296 -10.93 -0.18 7.25
CA TRP A 296 -11.52 0.05 5.94
C TRP A 296 -12.25 -1.24 5.54
N SER A 297 -13.47 -1.15 5.01
CA SER A 297 -14.25 -2.32 4.58
C SER A 297 -14.50 -2.32 3.09
N LEU A 298 -14.69 -3.52 2.55
CA LEU A 298 -15.21 -3.75 1.21
C LEU A 298 -16.16 -4.95 1.28
N GLY A 299 -17.46 -4.68 1.20
CA GLY A 299 -18.47 -5.71 1.42
C GLY A 299 -18.37 -6.29 2.85
N PRO A 300 -18.33 -7.63 3.03
CA PRO A 300 -18.36 -8.25 4.36
C PRO A 300 -17.01 -8.28 5.09
N LEU A 301 -15.91 -7.91 4.42
CA LEU A 301 -14.57 -7.90 5.00
C LEU A 301 -14.20 -6.53 5.55
N HIS A 302 -13.67 -6.54 6.77
CA HIS A 302 -13.18 -5.35 7.46
C HIS A 302 -11.69 -5.47 7.68
N HIS A 303 -10.95 -4.54 7.07
CA HIS A 303 -9.49 -4.54 6.99
C HIS A 303 -8.89 -3.57 8.00
N ALA A 304 -7.94 -4.05 8.80
CA ALA A 304 -7.05 -3.20 9.59
C ALA A 304 -5.64 -3.28 9.03
N CYS A 305 -4.94 -2.15 9.03
CA CYS A 305 -3.59 -2.04 8.48
C CYS A 305 -2.63 -1.54 9.55
N PHE A 306 -1.40 -2.03 9.48
CA PHE A 306 -0.35 -1.82 10.45
C PHE A 306 0.96 -1.55 9.74
N ARG A 307 1.81 -0.75 10.38
CA ARG A 307 3.19 -0.52 9.93
C ARG A 307 4.18 -0.84 11.06
N PRO A 308 5.38 -1.36 10.74
CA PRO A 308 6.45 -1.48 11.71
C PRO A 308 6.83 -0.11 12.28
N ARG A 309 7.04 -0.04 13.60
CA ARG A 309 7.54 1.16 14.28
C ARG A 309 8.93 1.56 13.78
N ARG A 310 9.74 0.57 13.40
CA ARG A 310 11.03 0.73 12.73
C ARG A 310 11.05 -0.18 11.51
N PRO A 311 11.21 0.36 10.29
CA PRO A 311 11.27 -0.48 9.10
C PRO A 311 12.53 -1.35 9.18
N PRO A 312 12.43 -2.65 8.86
CA PRO A 312 13.59 -3.53 8.82
C PRO A 312 14.61 -3.03 7.80
N HIS A 313 15.89 -3.22 8.12
CA HIS A 313 17.00 -2.72 7.31
C HIS A 313 17.55 -3.76 6.33
N ARG A 314 17.28 -5.05 6.59
CA ARG A 314 17.78 -6.20 5.83
C ARG A 314 16.62 -7.11 5.48
N SER A 315 16.77 -7.86 4.39
CA SER A 315 15.85 -8.89 3.92
C SER A 315 15.50 -9.90 5.02
N ALA A 316 16.47 -10.37 5.81
CA ALA A 316 16.21 -11.27 6.95
C ALA A 316 15.15 -10.73 7.94
N GLY A 317 15.16 -9.43 8.21
CA GLY A 317 14.15 -8.79 9.06
C GLY A 317 12.82 -8.50 8.37
N LEU A 318 12.78 -8.54 7.04
CA LEU A 318 11.55 -8.50 6.23
C LEU A 318 10.88 -9.87 6.17
N VAL A 319 11.69 -10.91 5.95
CA VAL A 319 11.26 -12.32 5.86
C VAL A 319 10.50 -12.74 7.12
N SER A 320 10.91 -12.29 8.31
CA SER A 320 10.19 -12.58 9.56
C SER A 320 8.76 -12.03 9.62
N TRP A 321 8.45 -10.94 8.90
CA TRP A 321 7.07 -10.46 8.80
C TRP A 321 6.21 -11.35 7.91
N PHE A 322 6.81 -11.98 6.90
CA PHE A 322 6.12 -12.92 6.02
C PHE A 322 5.82 -14.26 6.71
N ALA A 323 6.43 -14.54 7.88
CA ALA A 323 6.06 -15.67 8.72
C ALA A 323 4.58 -15.62 9.16
N LEU A 324 4.01 -14.42 9.29
CA LEU A 324 2.57 -14.23 9.58
C LEU A 324 1.67 -14.89 8.53
N LEU A 325 2.17 -15.12 7.31
CA LEU A 325 1.39 -15.72 6.25
C LEU A 325 1.23 -17.24 6.39
N ALA A 326 2.11 -17.91 7.15
CA ALA A 326 2.00 -19.34 7.40
C ALA A 326 0.88 -19.67 8.40
N ARG A 327 0.71 -18.81 9.42
CA ARG A 327 -0.36 -18.87 10.43
C ARG A 327 -1.04 -17.50 10.53
N PRO A 328 -1.94 -17.18 9.57
CA PRO A 328 -2.56 -15.86 9.51
C PRO A 328 -3.43 -15.62 10.76
N PRO A 329 -3.31 -14.47 11.43
CA PRO A 329 -4.10 -14.14 12.62
C PRO A 329 -5.56 -13.73 12.31
N ALA A 330 -5.92 -13.69 11.02
CA ALA A 330 -7.23 -13.30 10.53
C ALA A 330 -7.58 -14.13 9.30
N VAL A 331 -8.84 -14.05 8.85
CA VAL A 331 -9.31 -14.79 7.66
C VAL A 331 -8.45 -14.50 6.45
N THR A 332 -8.12 -13.22 6.22
CA THR A 332 -7.05 -12.88 5.26
C THR A 332 -5.95 -12.08 5.94
N THR A 333 -4.71 -12.40 5.59
CA THR A 333 -3.54 -11.63 6.02
C THR A 333 -2.69 -11.31 4.81
N CYS A 334 -2.21 -10.07 4.74
CA CYS A 334 -1.38 -9.59 3.66
C CYS A 334 -0.17 -8.86 4.25
N VAL A 335 1.01 -9.15 3.72
CA VAL A 335 2.24 -8.43 4.04
C VAL A 335 2.79 -7.88 2.74
N SER A 336 3.14 -6.59 2.74
CA SER A 336 3.75 -5.93 1.59
C SER A 336 5.09 -5.31 1.95
N ALA A 337 6.06 -5.44 1.06
CA ALA A 337 7.36 -4.77 1.09
C ALA A 337 7.60 -4.04 -0.23
N LEU A 338 7.67 -2.70 -0.18
CA LEU A 338 7.89 -1.83 -1.33
C LEU A 338 9.32 -1.29 -1.35
N TYR A 339 10.03 -1.54 -2.44
CA TYR A 339 11.34 -1.00 -2.78
C TYR A 339 11.18 0.10 -3.81
N ALA A 340 11.90 1.21 -3.66
CA ALA A 340 11.86 2.32 -4.61
C ALA A 340 13.25 2.98 -4.74
N PRO A 341 13.62 3.51 -5.92
CA PRO A 341 14.91 4.14 -6.12
C PRO A 341 15.14 5.27 -5.11
N GLY A 342 16.38 5.42 -4.63
CA GLY A 342 16.74 6.41 -3.62
C GLY A 342 16.22 6.11 -2.20
N ARG A 343 15.38 5.09 -2.00
CA ARG A 343 15.05 4.60 -0.64
C ARG A 343 16.02 3.49 -0.24
N GLY A 344 16.83 3.77 0.78
CA GLY A 344 17.73 2.76 1.35
C GLY A 344 17.04 1.63 2.12
N ARG A 345 15.70 1.62 2.24
CA ARG A 345 14.92 0.58 2.95
C ARG A 345 13.56 0.36 2.32
N ALA A 346 13.06 -0.86 2.42
CA ALA A 346 11.71 -1.20 2.02
C ALA A 346 10.66 -0.57 2.96
N ALA A 347 9.57 -0.05 2.40
CA ALA A 347 8.39 0.32 3.16
C ALA A 347 7.52 -0.93 3.37
N VAL A 348 7.11 -1.18 4.62
CA VAL A 348 6.39 -2.41 4.99
C VAL A 348 5.01 -2.08 5.55
N VAL A 349 4.00 -2.77 5.06
CA VAL A 349 2.62 -2.69 5.58
C VAL A 349 2.06 -4.10 5.76
N VAL A 350 1.42 -4.33 6.89
CA VAL A 350 0.66 -5.55 7.18
C VAL A 350 -0.82 -5.20 7.18
N ARG A 351 -1.65 -5.98 6.50
CA ARG A 351 -3.10 -5.86 6.50
C ARG A 351 -3.71 -7.17 6.94
N VAL A 352 -4.66 -7.12 7.84
CA VAL A 352 -5.48 -8.26 8.27
C VAL A 352 -6.94 -7.94 7.96
N ALA A 353 -7.74 -8.94 7.61
CA ALA A 353 -9.17 -8.76 7.41
C ALA A 353 -9.99 -9.84 8.11
N VAL A 354 -11.08 -9.41 8.75
CA VAL A 354 -12.03 -10.26 9.44
C VAL A 354 -13.40 -10.19 8.75
N PRO A 355 -14.13 -11.31 8.63
CA PRO A 355 -15.50 -11.32 8.13
C PRO A 355 -16.44 -10.98 9.28
N THR A 356 -17.28 -9.96 9.14
CA THR A 356 -18.29 -9.67 10.15
C THR A 356 -19.54 -9.07 9.52
N GLY A 357 -20.67 -9.75 9.70
CA GLY A 357 -22.03 -9.22 9.47
C GLY A 357 -22.64 -8.54 10.69
N GLY A 358 -21.86 -8.36 11.77
CA GLY A 358 -22.29 -7.75 13.02
C GLY A 358 -21.99 -6.25 13.12
N GLY A 359 -22.49 -5.62 14.20
CA GLY A 359 -22.30 -4.20 14.44
C GLY A 359 -20.85 -3.78 14.79
N PRO A 360 -20.57 -2.46 14.88
CA PRO A 360 -19.22 -1.92 15.04
C PRO A 360 -18.41 -2.43 16.24
N ASP A 361 -19.05 -2.87 17.33
CA ASP A 361 -18.38 -3.45 18.50
C ASP A 361 -17.85 -4.86 18.21
N THR A 362 -18.61 -5.69 17.51
CA THR A 362 -18.18 -7.02 17.05
C THR A 362 -16.98 -6.92 16.11
N ILE A 363 -17.02 -5.98 15.17
CA ILE A 363 -15.91 -5.69 14.25
C ILE A 363 -14.66 -5.30 15.05
N ARG A 364 -14.82 -4.41 16.03
CA ARG A 364 -13.70 -3.98 16.90
C ARG A 364 -13.14 -5.14 17.73
N GLY A 365 -13.98 -6.01 18.26
CA GLY A 365 -13.56 -7.22 18.99
C GLY A 365 -12.73 -8.14 18.11
N ALA A 366 -13.25 -8.50 16.94
CA ALA A 366 -12.58 -9.38 15.99
C ALA A 366 -11.23 -8.81 15.52
N LEU A 367 -11.17 -7.52 15.19
CA LEU A 367 -9.91 -6.86 14.81
C LEU A 367 -8.91 -6.77 15.96
N ARG A 368 -9.36 -6.49 17.19
CA ARG A 368 -8.49 -6.48 18.37
C ARG A 368 -7.86 -7.85 18.59
N GLN A 369 -8.64 -8.90 18.43
CA GLN A 369 -8.16 -10.26 18.57
C GLN A 369 -7.17 -10.65 17.47
N ALA A 370 -7.50 -10.40 16.21
CA ALA A 370 -6.55 -10.59 15.10
C ALA A 370 -5.26 -9.77 15.26
N SER A 371 -5.31 -8.67 16.01
CA SER A 371 -4.13 -7.85 16.30
C SER A 371 -3.33 -8.32 17.51
N ALA A 372 -3.88 -9.21 18.35
CA ALA A 372 -3.21 -9.69 19.55
C ALA A 372 -1.99 -10.57 19.22
N ASP A 373 -2.10 -11.36 18.14
CA ASP A 373 -1.03 -12.24 17.64
C ASP A 373 -0.01 -11.51 16.76
N LEU A 374 -0.24 -10.22 16.48
CA LEU A 374 0.69 -9.41 15.72
C LEU A 374 1.89 -9.00 16.59
N PRO A 375 3.12 -8.96 16.03
CA PRO A 375 4.29 -8.55 16.80
C PRO A 375 4.11 -7.16 17.40
N ALA A 376 4.48 -6.99 18.67
CA ALA A 376 4.34 -5.74 19.44
C ALA A 376 5.03 -4.50 18.80
N ARG A 377 5.83 -4.71 17.76
CA ARG A 377 6.51 -3.66 16.99
C ARG A 377 5.63 -3.08 15.88
N LEU A 378 4.42 -3.59 15.65
CA LEU A 378 3.45 -3.03 14.71
C LEU A 378 2.61 -1.93 15.35
N THR A 379 2.35 -0.89 14.56
CA THR A 379 1.49 0.24 14.95
C THR A 379 0.31 0.34 13.99
N PRO A 380 -0.93 0.45 14.48
CA PRO A 380 -2.10 0.55 13.62
C PRO A 380 -2.11 1.87 12.83
N LEU A 381 -2.62 1.82 11.61
CA LEU A 381 -2.78 2.97 10.70
C LEU A 381 -4.12 3.68 10.89
N HIS A 382 -4.42 4.07 12.13
CA HIS A 382 -5.69 4.73 12.44
C HIS A 382 -5.87 6.02 11.63
N GLY A 383 -7.01 6.13 10.95
CA GLY A 383 -7.31 7.23 10.03
C GLY A 383 -6.56 7.19 8.71
N GLU A 384 -5.83 6.10 8.41
CA GLU A 384 -5.05 5.90 7.18
C GLU A 384 -5.17 4.47 6.66
N HIS A 385 -6.25 3.77 7.02
CA HIS A 385 -6.49 2.40 6.60
C HIS A 385 -6.63 2.29 5.09
N PHE A 386 -7.24 3.28 4.44
CA PHE A 386 -7.26 3.37 2.98
C PHE A 386 -5.85 3.32 2.36
N SER A 387 -4.92 4.13 2.89
CA SER A 387 -3.53 4.15 2.42
C SER A 387 -2.83 2.82 2.70
N GLY A 388 -3.12 2.18 3.84
CA GLY A 388 -2.61 0.85 4.17
C GLY A 388 -3.14 -0.25 3.25
N VAL A 389 -4.41 -0.18 2.86
CA VAL A 389 -5.02 -1.08 1.86
C VAL A 389 -4.34 -0.87 0.52
N ARG A 390 -4.18 0.38 0.07
CA ARG A 390 -3.48 0.71 -1.18
C ARG A 390 -2.04 0.20 -1.19
N ALA A 391 -1.34 0.31 -0.06
CA ALA A 391 0.02 -0.19 0.13
C ALA A 391 0.12 -1.73 0.17
N THR A 392 -0.99 -2.45 0.26
CA THR A 392 -1.06 -3.92 0.30
C THR A 392 -1.80 -4.52 -0.90
N VAL A 393 -2.07 -3.71 -1.92
CA VAL A 393 -2.49 -4.12 -3.26
C VAL A 393 -1.25 -4.06 -4.18
N PRO A 394 -1.09 -4.99 -5.15
CA PRO A 394 0.05 -5.01 -6.07
C PRO A 394 0.04 -3.83 -7.06
N LEU A 395 0.42 -2.64 -6.58
CA LEU A 395 0.46 -1.39 -7.36
C LEU A 395 1.89 -0.88 -7.54
N ALA A 396 2.79 -1.23 -6.63
CA ALA A 396 4.13 -0.68 -6.48
C ALA A 396 4.19 0.87 -6.48
N ALA A 397 3.07 1.51 -6.15
CA ALA A 397 2.97 2.96 -6.02
C ALA A 397 3.47 3.41 -4.65
N LEU A 398 4.13 4.56 -4.62
CA LEU A 398 4.49 5.23 -3.36
C LEU A 398 3.22 5.77 -2.69
N PHE A 399 3.12 5.60 -1.37
CA PHE A 399 1.95 5.96 -0.56
C PHE A 399 2.32 6.94 0.57
#